data_AF-A0A425CZG4-F1
#
_entry.id   AF-A0A425CZG4-F1
#
_cell.length_a   1.000
_cell.length_b   1.000
_cell.length_c   1.000
_cell.angle_alpha   90.00
_cell.angle_beta   90.00
_cell.angle_gamma   90.00
#
_symmetry.space_group_name_H-M   'P 1'
#
loop_
_entity.id
_entity.type
_entity.pdbx_description
1 polymer ?
#
loop_
_entity_poly.entity_id
_entity_poly.type
_entity_poly.pdbx_seq_one_letter_code
_entity_poly.pdbx_strand_id
1 'polypeptide(L)'
;MTKVLVSLSALVAAATAGSVTELPESVTKLIDYSANPCEDFYQYACGAWHKDAVIPPDKAGIVKSFDKIAIQNEVVLNKILSENKPKLGEFYSSCLDTATLTSLGLSPLADSFKAIRSANTTLDLLIVDGQLVKNGIPAFVDIISAGNANNRTKHALFGFHPTLPLFPMYYNNPARWASVEADYKVYIASVLQLAGYSAEQAAAAVPVIIRFELSLAGATVRKREDTKAVVPAYTSFTFHELDQKYPLLVGSWLKGNGFNVRDKSGGATDWVGFYSLSYFDKTEALLKNTSLEDLRTIVEYKLIHA
;
A
#
# COMPACT_ATOMS: atom_id res chain seq x y z
N MET A 1 47.04 52.49 -31.05
CA MET A 1 46.46 52.00 -29.78
C MET A 1 45.18 51.28 -30.19
N THR A 2 45.07 49.96 -30.08
CA THR A 2 44.97 49.21 -28.82
C THR A 2 45.47 47.78 -29.05
N LYS A 3 46.44 47.32 -28.24
CA LYS A 3 46.88 45.92 -28.20
C LYS A 3 45.84 45.12 -27.39
N VAL A 4 45.21 44.11 -28.00
CA VAL A 4 44.40 43.14 -27.25
C VAL A 4 45.32 41.97 -26.89
N LEU A 5 45.76 41.95 -25.64
CA LEU A 5 46.43 40.81 -25.02
C LEU A 5 45.37 39.75 -24.72
N VAL A 6 45.35 38.67 -25.51
CA VAL A 6 44.61 37.46 -25.14
C VAL A 6 45.43 36.75 -24.07
N SER A 7 44.98 36.86 -22.82
CA SER A 7 45.60 36.20 -21.67
C SER A 7 45.46 34.68 -21.83
N LEU A 8 46.58 34.03 -22.10
CA LEU A 8 46.73 32.57 -22.18
C LEU A 8 46.78 32.00 -20.75
N SER A 9 45.66 32.06 -20.02
CA SER A 9 45.60 31.56 -18.64
C SER A 9 44.22 31.06 -18.26
N ALA A 10 43.79 29.97 -18.92
CA ALA A 10 42.66 29.17 -18.47
C ALA A 10 42.76 27.69 -18.89
N LEU A 11 43.98 27.13 -18.98
CA LEU A 11 44.18 25.75 -19.43
C LEU A 11 45.04 24.88 -18.51
N VAL A 12 45.02 25.11 -17.19
CA VAL A 12 45.67 24.17 -16.25
C VAL A 12 44.95 24.18 -14.89
N ALA A 13 43.80 23.51 -14.79
CA ALA A 13 43.25 23.01 -13.51
C ALA A 13 42.07 22.02 -13.69
N ALA A 14 42.07 21.21 -14.75
CA ALA A 14 41.15 20.08 -14.88
C ALA A 14 41.94 18.78 -15.02
N ALA A 15 42.80 18.50 -14.04
CA ALA A 15 43.63 17.30 -14.04
C ALA A 15 43.93 16.83 -12.61
N THR A 16 42.89 16.63 -11.79
CA THR A 16 42.96 15.75 -10.60
C THR A 16 41.64 15.00 -10.33
N ALA A 17 40.70 14.97 -11.28
CA ALA A 17 39.74 13.87 -11.32
C ALA A 17 40.45 12.73 -12.06
N GLY A 18 41.01 11.78 -11.33
CA GLY A 18 41.70 10.64 -11.92
C GLY A 18 40.81 10.01 -13.00
N SER A 19 41.27 10.00 -14.24
CA SER A 19 40.60 9.30 -15.32
C SER A 19 40.61 7.82 -14.97
N VAL A 20 39.47 7.26 -14.60
CA VAL A 20 39.32 5.81 -14.44
C VAL A 20 39.48 5.21 -15.83
N THR A 21 40.69 4.76 -16.17
CA THR A 21 40.99 4.20 -17.49
C THR A 21 40.46 2.77 -17.65
N GLU A 22 40.11 2.12 -16.54
CA GLU A 22 39.58 0.76 -16.53
C GLU A 22 38.42 0.64 -15.53
N LEU A 23 37.33 0.01 -15.96
CA LEU A 23 36.20 -0.27 -15.08
C LEU A 23 36.60 -1.30 -14.02
N PRO A 24 36.10 -1.20 -12.77
CA PRO A 24 36.34 -2.20 -11.74
C PRO A 24 35.93 -3.60 -12.20
N GLU A 25 36.63 -4.63 -11.75
CA GLU A 25 36.33 -6.03 -12.07
C GLU A 25 34.87 -6.41 -11.75
N SER A 26 34.31 -5.82 -10.69
CA SER A 26 32.92 -6.01 -10.28
C SER A 26 31.89 -5.46 -11.27
N VAL A 27 32.33 -4.64 -12.23
CA VAL A 27 31.55 -4.09 -13.34
C VAL A 27 31.86 -4.85 -14.63
N THR A 28 33.14 -5.06 -14.96
CA THR A 28 33.52 -5.73 -16.23
C THR A 28 32.97 -7.14 -16.33
N LYS A 29 32.83 -7.87 -15.21
CA LYS A 29 32.20 -9.20 -15.18
C LYS A 29 30.71 -9.23 -15.52
N LEU A 30 30.04 -8.08 -15.54
CA LEU A 30 28.61 -7.98 -15.84
C LEU A 30 28.34 -7.65 -17.31
N ILE A 31 29.36 -7.16 -18.02
CA ILE A 31 29.26 -6.65 -19.38
C ILE A 31 29.25 -7.82 -20.37
N ASP A 32 28.26 -7.81 -21.26
CA ASP A 32 28.25 -8.63 -22.48
C ASP A 32 28.88 -7.83 -23.62
N TYR A 33 30.18 -8.01 -23.82
CA TYR A 33 30.94 -7.32 -24.87
C TYR A 33 30.54 -7.73 -26.30
N SER A 34 29.68 -8.75 -26.47
CA SER A 34 29.16 -9.13 -27.77
C SER A 34 27.96 -8.29 -28.22
N ALA A 35 27.30 -7.60 -27.30
CA ALA A 35 26.15 -6.75 -27.59
C ALA A 35 26.57 -5.33 -28.01
N ASN A 36 25.85 -4.74 -28.97
CA ASN A 36 26.07 -3.36 -29.38
C ASN A 36 25.47 -2.39 -28.35
N PRO A 37 26.27 -1.60 -27.61
CA PRO A 37 25.74 -0.68 -26.60
C PRO A 37 24.83 0.42 -27.16
N CYS A 38 24.92 0.73 -28.46
CA CYS A 38 24.06 1.73 -29.11
C CYS A 38 22.67 1.17 -29.50
N GLU A 39 22.50 -0.14 -29.50
CA GLU A 39 21.24 -0.81 -29.86
C GLU A 39 20.51 -1.34 -28.62
N ASP A 40 21.21 -2.05 -27.74
CA ASP A 40 20.68 -2.55 -26.47
C ASP A 40 21.72 -2.39 -25.37
N PHE A 41 21.67 -1.22 -24.73
CA PHE A 41 22.58 -0.91 -23.63
C PHE A 41 22.33 -1.78 -22.39
N TYR A 42 21.10 -2.30 -22.20
CA TYR A 42 20.81 -3.19 -21.07
C TYR A 42 21.51 -4.54 -21.27
N GLN A 43 21.39 -5.14 -22.45
CA GLN A 43 22.11 -6.38 -22.78
C GLN A 43 23.62 -6.16 -22.71
N TYR A 44 24.16 -5.06 -23.25
CA TYR A 44 25.59 -4.76 -23.11
C TYR A 44 26.03 -4.65 -21.65
N ALA A 45 25.32 -3.87 -20.83
CA ALA A 45 25.76 -3.58 -19.46
C ALA A 45 25.48 -4.72 -18.46
N CYS A 46 24.47 -5.56 -18.70
CA CYS A 46 23.97 -6.55 -17.75
C CYS A 46 23.87 -7.98 -18.31
N GLY A 47 24.11 -8.18 -19.61
CA GLY A 47 23.85 -9.44 -20.30
C GLY A 47 24.61 -10.63 -19.75
N ALA A 48 25.87 -10.42 -19.32
CA ALA A 48 26.64 -11.50 -18.70
C ALA A 48 26.03 -11.92 -17.35
N TRP A 49 25.58 -10.96 -16.54
CA TRP A 49 24.87 -11.28 -15.30
C TRP A 49 23.52 -11.95 -15.57
N HIS A 50 22.75 -11.42 -16.53
CA HIS A 50 21.43 -11.94 -16.87
C HIS A 50 21.48 -13.40 -17.33
N LYS A 51 22.55 -13.80 -18.03
CA LYS A 51 22.78 -15.18 -18.46
C LYS A 51 22.93 -16.16 -17.29
N ASP A 52 23.58 -15.73 -16.21
CA ASP A 52 23.94 -16.58 -15.07
C ASP A 52 23.00 -16.42 -13.87
N ALA A 53 22.15 -15.39 -13.87
CA ALA A 53 21.24 -15.11 -12.78
C ALA A 53 20.17 -16.21 -12.63
N VAL A 54 20.09 -16.79 -11.44
CA VAL A 54 19.04 -17.73 -11.05
C VAL A 54 18.09 -17.03 -10.10
N ILE A 55 16.80 -17.04 -10.43
CA ILE A 55 15.75 -16.55 -9.52
C ILE A 55 15.55 -17.61 -8.42
N PRO A 56 15.73 -17.26 -7.14
CA PRO A 56 15.48 -18.19 -6.05
C PRO A 56 14.01 -18.68 -6.03
N PRO A 57 13.74 -19.93 -5.59
CA PRO A 57 12.38 -20.48 -5.61
C PRO A 57 11.33 -19.69 -4.82
N ASP A 58 11.77 -18.93 -3.83
CA ASP A 58 10.95 -18.07 -2.96
C ASP A 58 10.78 -16.63 -3.49
N LYS A 59 11.34 -16.32 -4.67
CA LYS A 59 11.27 -14.98 -5.27
C LYS A 59 10.59 -15.00 -6.63
N ALA A 60 9.82 -13.95 -6.91
CA ALA A 60 9.24 -13.73 -8.24
C ALA A 60 10.23 -13.16 -9.26
N GLY A 61 11.38 -12.66 -8.80
CA GLY A 61 12.43 -12.08 -9.63
C GLY A 61 13.67 -11.71 -8.81
N ILE A 62 14.74 -11.32 -9.49
CA ILE A 62 15.98 -10.85 -8.87
C ILE A 62 16.56 -9.69 -9.67
N VAL A 63 17.11 -8.70 -8.97
CA VAL A 63 17.83 -7.55 -9.51
C VAL A 63 19.17 -7.44 -8.80
N LYS A 64 20.27 -7.60 -9.55
CA LYS A 64 21.64 -7.64 -9.02
C LYS A 64 21.95 -6.58 -7.97
N SER A 65 21.63 -5.32 -8.25
CA SER A 65 22.04 -4.19 -7.41
C SER A 65 21.29 -4.16 -6.08
N PHE A 66 19.96 -4.28 -6.11
CA PHE A 66 19.12 -4.14 -4.92
C PHE A 66 19.09 -5.43 -4.08
N ASP A 67 18.94 -6.60 -4.71
CA ASP A 67 18.91 -7.87 -3.96
C ASP A 67 20.23 -8.17 -3.27
N LYS A 68 21.37 -7.86 -3.91
CA LYS A 68 22.68 -8.04 -3.26
C LYS A 68 22.78 -7.21 -1.98
N ILE A 69 22.33 -5.95 -2.01
CA ILE A 69 22.35 -5.07 -0.84
C ILE A 69 21.36 -5.57 0.21
N ALA A 70 20.15 -6.01 -0.19
CA ALA A 70 19.16 -6.57 0.71
C ALA A 70 19.70 -7.80 1.45
N ILE A 71 20.31 -8.75 0.74
CA ILE A 71 20.93 -9.95 1.33
C ILE A 71 22.06 -9.57 2.31
N GLN A 72 22.89 -8.60 1.94
CA GLN A 72 23.95 -8.10 2.84
C GLN A 72 23.36 -7.44 4.11
N ASN A 73 22.26 -6.70 3.96
CA ASN A 73 21.56 -6.09 5.08
C ASN A 73 20.91 -7.16 5.97
N GLU A 74 20.34 -8.23 5.42
CA GLU A 74 19.80 -9.36 6.21
C GLU A 74 20.86 -9.98 7.13
N VAL A 75 22.10 -10.15 6.66
CA VAL A 75 23.20 -10.63 7.51
C VAL A 75 23.45 -9.69 8.69
N VAL A 76 23.44 -8.37 8.45
CA VAL A 76 23.61 -7.35 9.49
C VAL A 76 22.42 -7.36 10.46
N LEU A 77 21.19 -7.45 9.96
CA LEU A 77 19.98 -7.50 10.76
C LEU A 77 19.96 -8.76 11.63
N ASN A 78 20.30 -9.93 11.08
CA ASN A 78 20.39 -11.17 11.83
C ASN A 78 21.42 -11.09 12.97
N LYS A 79 22.55 -10.43 12.73
CA LYS A 79 23.52 -10.14 13.80
C LYS A 79 22.91 -9.26 14.89
N ILE A 80 22.26 -8.16 14.53
CA ILE A 80 21.60 -7.25 15.51
C ILE A 80 20.52 -8.00 16.30
N LEU A 81 19.72 -8.84 15.65
CA LEU A 81 18.67 -9.63 16.29
C LEU A 81 19.25 -10.67 17.25
N SER A 82 20.39 -11.27 16.90
CA SER A 82 21.11 -12.22 17.78
C SER A 82 21.65 -11.59 19.07
N GLU A 83 21.82 -10.26 19.11
CA GLU A 83 22.19 -9.53 20.33
C GLU A 83 21.04 -9.50 21.37
N ASN A 84 19.83 -9.92 20.99
CA ASN A 84 18.66 -10.08 21.84
C ASN A 84 18.37 -8.85 22.73
N LYS A 85 18.36 -7.65 22.12
CA LYS A 85 18.07 -6.41 22.84
C LYS A 85 16.63 -6.41 23.39
N PRO A 86 16.38 -5.87 24.60
CA PRO A 86 15.04 -5.83 25.19
C PRO A 86 14.01 -5.22 24.24
N LYS A 87 12.77 -5.71 24.28
CA LYS A 87 11.66 -5.41 23.34
C LYS A 87 11.89 -5.82 21.89
N LEU A 88 13.04 -5.55 21.29
CA LEU A 88 13.33 -5.97 19.90
C LEU A 88 13.43 -7.49 19.78
N GLY A 89 14.20 -8.12 20.66
CA GLY A 89 14.36 -9.58 20.71
C GLY A 89 13.06 -10.28 21.09
N GLU A 90 12.29 -9.71 22.03
CA GLU A 90 10.96 -10.20 22.42
C GLU A 90 9.98 -10.15 21.23
N PHE A 91 9.91 -9.01 20.54
CA PHE A 91 9.05 -8.84 19.36
C PHE A 91 9.45 -9.80 18.23
N TYR A 92 10.75 -9.92 17.94
CA TYR A 92 11.23 -10.85 16.92
C TYR A 92 10.92 -12.30 17.29
N SER A 93 11.16 -12.70 18.54
CA SER A 93 10.89 -14.06 19.02
C SER A 93 9.40 -14.39 19.00
N SER A 94 8.51 -13.42 19.26
CA SER A 94 7.06 -13.62 19.15
C SER A 94 6.60 -13.94 17.72
N CYS A 95 7.34 -13.51 16.70
CA CYS A 95 7.05 -13.84 15.31
C CYS A 95 7.50 -15.27 14.96
N LEU A 96 8.57 -15.76 15.61
CA LEU A 96 9.14 -17.08 15.35
C LEU A 96 8.52 -18.23 16.16
N ASP A 97 7.81 -17.93 17.25
CA ASP A 97 7.17 -18.94 18.10
C ASP A 97 5.89 -19.50 17.46
N THR A 98 6.08 -20.34 16.45
CA THR A 98 4.98 -20.97 15.71
C THR A 98 4.15 -21.91 16.57
N ALA A 99 4.70 -22.45 17.67
CA ALA A 99 3.94 -23.31 18.59
C ALA A 99 2.89 -22.50 19.34
N THR A 100 3.27 -21.35 19.90
CA THR A 100 2.32 -20.43 20.54
C THR A 100 1.31 -19.89 19.52
N LEU A 101 1.76 -19.44 18.34
CA LEU A 101 0.86 -18.96 17.28
C LEU A 101 -0.18 -20.01 16.87
N THR A 102 0.25 -21.27 16.69
CA THR A 102 -0.64 -22.39 16.35
C THR A 102 -1.62 -22.68 17.49
N SER A 103 -1.17 -22.63 18.74
CA SER A 103 -2.03 -22.88 19.91
C SER A 103 -3.08 -21.79 20.11
N LEU A 104 -2.78 -20.52 19.78
CA LEU A 104 -3.72 -19.42 19.89
C LEU A 104 -4.77 -19.46 18.77
N GLY A 105 -4.38 -19.87 17.57
CA GLY A 105 -5.26 -19.88 16.40
C GLY A 105 -5.93 -18.52 16.21
N LEU A 106 -7.26 -18.50 16.16
CA LEU A 106 -8.05 -17.27 15.96
C LEU A 106 -8.37 -16.51 17.24
N SER A 107 -7.97 -16.99 18.42
CA SER A 107 -8.35 -16.37 19.69
C SER A 107 -7.97 -14.88 19.79
N PRO A 108 -6.84 -14.38 19.25
CA PRO A 108 -6.51 -12.95 19.29
C PRO A 108 -7.47 -12.07 18.48
N LEU A 109 -8.21 -12.64 17.52
CA LEU A 109 -9.16 -11.92 16.66
C LEU A 109 -10.61 -11.99 17.17
N ALA A 110 -10.87 -12.71 18.27
CA ALA A 110 -12.21 -13.01 18.76
C ALA A 110 -13.05 -11.75 19.03
N ASP A 111 -12.45 -10.73 19.65
CA ASP A 111 -13.15 -9.47 19.95
C ASP A 111 -13.50 -8.68 18.68
N SER A 112 -12.61 -8.69 17.67
CA SER A 112 -12.87 -8.06 16.38
C SER A 112 -14.01 -8.77 15.64
N PHE A 113 -14.00 -10.11 15.57
CA PHE A 113 -15.12 -10.88 15.02
C PHE A 113 -16.42 -10.60 15.76
N LYS A 114 -16.38 -10.56 17.08
CA LYS A 114 -17.55 -10.26 17.91
C LYS A 114 -18.10 -8.87 17.61
N ALA A 115 -17.25 -7.85 17.51
CA ALA A 115 -17.66 -6.48 17.20
C ALA A 115 -18.34 -6.39 15.82
N ILE A 116 -17.74 -7.01 14.80
CA ILE A 116 -18.28 -7.07 13.43
C ILE A 116 -19.67 -7.76 13.41
N ARG A 117 -19.77 -8.92 14.05
CA ARG A 117 -20.99 -9.74 14.05
C ARG A 117 -22.11 -9.16 14.90
N SER A 118 -21.78 -8.36 15.91
CA SER A 118 -22.76 -7.72 16.80
C SER A 118 -23.30 -6.39 16.27
N ALA A 119 -22.76 -5.88 15.15
CA ALA A 119 -23.25 -4.66 14.53
C ALA A 119 -24.63 -4.87 13.90
N ASN A 120 -25.63 -4.12 14.38
CA ASN A 120 -27.04 -4.26 13.99
C ASN A 120 -27.43 -3.41 12.78
N THR A 121 -26.64 -2.37 12.48
CA THR A 121 -26.89 -1.47 11.37
C THR A 121 -25.64 -1.29 10.52
N THR A 122 -25.82 -0.86 9.27
CA THR A 122 -24.70 -0.52 8.37
C THR A 122 -23.78 0.52 9.00
N LEU A 123 -24.34 1.53 9.66
CA LEU A 123 -23.52 2.56 10.32
C LEU A 123 -22.71 1.98 11.49
N ASP A 124 -23.31 1.13 12.33
CA ASP A 124 -22.58 0.49 13.44
C ASP A 124 -21.43 -0.38 12.93
N LEU A 125 -21.67 -1.14 11.85
CA LEU A 125 -20.64 -1.98 11.24
C LEU A 125 -19.48 -1.13 10.69
N LEU A 126 -19.79 -0.02 10.03
CA LEU A 126 -18.76 0.85 9.46
C LEU A 126 -18.02 1.68 10.53
N ILE A 127 -18.64 1.91 11.69
CA ILE A 127 -17.95 2.43 12.88
C ILE A 127 -16.95 1.39 13.41
N VAL A 128 -17.34 0.12 13.48
CA VAL A 128 -16.43 -0.98 13.84
C VAL A 128 -15.29 -1.08 12.85
N ASP A 129 -15.56 -1.03 11.54
CA ASP A 129 -14.53 -0.98 10.50
C ASP A 129 -13.55 0.18 10.72
N GLY A 130 -14.06 1.38 10.96
CA GLY A 130 -13.24 2.55 11.28
C GLY A 130 -12.32 2.33 12.49
N GLN A 131 -12.73 1.53 13.47
CA GLN A 131 -11.91 1.18 14.64
C GLN A 131 -10.80 0.16 14.31
N LEU A 132 -11.01 -0.73 13.33
CA LEU A 132 -10.02 -1.74 12.91
C LEU A 132 -8.78 -1.10 12.28
N VAL A 133 -8.87 0.14 11.80
CA VAL A 133 -7.74 0.94 11.30
C VAL A 133 -6.63 1.08 12.35
N LYS A 134 -6.96 1.08 13.65
CA LYS A 134 -5.98 1.09 14.74
C LYS A 134 -5.07 -0.14 14.76
N ASN A 135 -5.53 -1.24 14.15
CA ASN A 135 -4.79 -2.47 13.96
C ASN A 135 -4.18 -2.58 12.55
N GLY A 136 -4.21 -1.50 11.76
CA GLY A 136 -3.68 -1.48 10.38
C GLY A 136 -4.64 -2.04 9.33
N ILE A 137 -5.95 -2.09 9.60
CA ILE A 137 -6.94 -2.75 8.73
C ILE A 137 -8.00 -1.73 8.23
N PRO A 138 -7.68 -0.87 7.24
CA PRO A 138 -8.68 -0.02 6.60
C PRO A 138 -9.45 -0.78 5.49
N ALA A 139 -10.76 -1.05 5.64
CA ALA A 139 -11.52 -1.74 4.59
C ALA A 139 -11.95 -0.83 3.43
N PHE A 140 -12.42 0.39 3.73
CA PHE A 140 -13.03 1.27 2.72
C PHE A 140 -12.41 2.66 2.62
N VAL A 141 -11.80 3.16 3.69
CA VAL A 141 -11.09 4.45 3.70
C VAL A 141 -9.92 4.38 4.66
N ASP A 142 -8.81 4.99 4.26
CA ASP A 142 -7.67 5.19 5.13
C ASP A 142 -7.44 6.69 5.33
N ILE A 143 -7.44 7.15 6.58
CA ILE A 143 -7.22 8.56 6.92
C ILE A 143 -5.99 8.65 7.80
N ILE A 144 -4.95 9.30 7.26
CA ILE A 144 -3.64 9.38 7.91
C ILE A 144 -3.25 10.82 8.19
N SER A 145 -2.39 10.99 9.19
CA SER A 145 -1.70 12.26 9.42
C SER A 145 -0.53 12.38 8.43
N ALA A 146 -0.58 13.39 7.55
CA ALA A 146 0.47 13.67 6.57
C ALA A 146 0.87 15.14 6.58
N GLY A 147 2.04 15.45 6.03
CA GLY A 147 2.53 16.83 5.94
C GLY A 147 1.60 17.70 5.08
N ASN A 148 1.28 18.90 5.55
CA ASN A 148 0.40 19.81 4.82
C ASN A 148 1.19 20.56 3.74
N ALA A 149 0.90 20.28 2.46
CA ALA A 149 1.57 20.94 1.34
C ALA A 149 1.38 22.48 1.31
N ASN A 150 0.25 22.98 1.83
CA ASN A 150 -0.05 24.41 1.93
C ASN A 150 0.60 25.06 3.17
N ASN A 151 1.02 24.26 4.15
CA ASN A 151 1.75 24.73 5.32
C ASN A 151 2.72 23.65 5.83
N ARG A 152 3.95 23.70 5.35
CA ARG A 152 4.98 22.66 5.58
C ARG A 152 5.44 22.53 7.03
N THR A 153 5.00 23.39 7.94
CA THR A 153 5.27 23.29 9.39
C THR A 153 4.19 22.53 10.15
N LYS A 154 3.12 22.09 9.47
CA LYS A 154 1.97 21.41 10.08
C LYS A 154 1.69 20.07 9.43
N HIS A 155 1.15 19.16 10.23
CA HIS A 155 0.45 17.98 9.75
C HIS A 155 -1.05 18.26 9.65
N ALA A 156 -1.73 17.49 8.81
CA ALA A 156 -3.18 17.47 8.71
C ALA A 156 -3.65 16.06 8.35
N LEU A 157 -4.96 15.81 8.49
CA LEU A 157 -5.57 14.54 8.10
C LEU A 157 -5.83 14.53 6.59
N PHE A 158 -5.48 13.43 5.94
CA PHE A 158 -5.75 13.21 4.53
C PHE A 158 -6.38 11.84 4.31
N GLY A 159 -7.47 11.83 3.53
CA GLY A 159 -8.18 10.61 3.17
C GLY A 159 -7.65 10.00 1.88
N PHE A 160 -7.46 8.70 1.91
CA PHE A 160 -7.01 7.85 0.80
C PHE A 160 -7.97 6.67 0.61
N HIS A 161 -7.99 6.12 -0.60
CA HIS A 161 -8.55 4.78 -0.78
C HIS A 161 -7.58 3.76 -0.16
N PRO A 162 -8.09 2.68 0.46
CA PRO A 162 -7.25 1.63 0.98
C PRO A 162 -6.60 0.86 -0.18
N THR A 163 -5.61 0.05 0.14
CA THR A 163 -5.04 -0.91 -0.80
C THR A 163 -5.98 -2.10 -0.97
N LEU A 164 -6.12 -2.57 -2.20
CA LEU A 164 -6.79 -3.85 -2.48
C LEU A 164 -5.78 -5.01 -2.36
N PRO A 165 -6.24 -6.25 -2.08
CA PRO A 165 -5.36 -7.41 -1.94
C PRO A 165 -4.51 -7.70 -3.19
N LEU A 166 -5.06 -7.50 -4.38
CA LEU A 166 -4.32 -7.64 -5.62
C LEU A 166 -3.82 -6.29 -6.12
N PHE A 167 -2.75 -6.30 -6.92
CA PHE A 167 -2.29 -5.10 -7.60
C PHE A 167 -3.40 -4.54 -8.51
N PRO A 168 -3.54 -3.20 -8.64
CA PRO A 168 -4.58 -2.56 -9.45
C PRO A 168 -4.64 -3.06 -10.90
N MET A 169 -3.50 -3.51 -11.42
CA MET A 169 -3.39 -4.05 -12.78
C MET A 169 -4.15 -5.36 -13.03
N TYR A 170 -4.50 -6.10 -11.98
CA TYR A 170 -5.34 -7.29 -12.10
C TYR A 170 -6.82 -6.92 -12.18
N TYR A 171 -7.26 -5.88 -11.46
CA TYR A 171 -8.66 -5.44 -11.50
C TYR A 171 -9.00 -4.61 -12.75
N ASN A 172 -8.03 -3.85 -13.30
CA ASN A 172 -8.28 -2.93 -14.42
C ASN A 172 -8.09 -3.55 -15.81
N ASN A 173 -7.63 -4.80 -15.89
CA ASN A 173 -7.35 -5.50 -17.14
C ASN A 173 -8.04 -6.88 -17.14
N PRO A 174 -9.07 -7.09 -17.97
CA PRO A 174 -9.82 -8.34 -18.00
C PRO A 174 -8.96 -9.58 -18.30
N ALA A 175 -7.93 -9.45 -19.13
CA ALA A 175 -7.04 -10.58 -19.44
C ALA A 175 -6.15 -10.95 -18.24
N ARG A 176 -5.68 -9.96 -17.48
CA ARG A 176 -4.94 -10.21 -16.23
C ARG A 176 -5.85 -10.75 -15.14
N TRP A 177 -7.08 -10.22 -15.01
CA TRP A 177 -8.07 -10.77 -14.09
C TRP A 177 -8.34 -12.26 -14.37
N ALA A 178 -8.58 -12.61 -15.62
CA ALA A 178 -8.83 -13.99 -16.04
C ALA A 178 -7.67 -14.95 -15.68
N SER A 179 -6.43 -14.44 -15.60
CA SER A 179 -5.27 -15.24 -15.22
C SER A 179 -5.16 -15.56 -13.73
N VAL A 180 -5.85 -14.82 -12.85
CA VAL A 180 -5.76 -14.98 -11.38
C VAL A 180 -7.08 -15.30 -10.71
N GLU A 181 -8.22 -15.11 -11.38
CA GLU A 181 -9.54 -15.23 -10.77
C GLU A 181 -9.78 -16.59 -10.12
N ALA A 182 -9.40 -17.68 -10.80
CA ALA A 182 -9.61 -19.04 -10.28
C ALA A 182 -8.85 -19.27 -8.96
N ASP A 183 -7.56 -18.92 -8.92
CA ASP A 183 -6.73 -19.08 -7.73
C ASP A 183 -7.16 -18.12 -6.62
N TYR A 184 -7.59 -16.91 -6.96
CA TYR A 184 -8.07 -15.95 -5.98
C TYR A 184 -9.37 -16.39 -5.32
N LYS A 185 -10.28 -17.04 -6.06
CA LYS A 185 -11.48 -17.67 -5.48
C LYS A 185 -11.11 -18.77 -4.48
N VAL A 186 -10.13 -19.62 -4.82
CA VAL A 186 -9.63 -20.67 -3.93
C VAL A 186 -9.00 -20.06 -2.68
N TYR A 187 -8.18 -19.03 -2.84
CA TYR A 187 -7.55 -18.32 -1.73
C TYR A 187 -8.59 -17.76 -0.76
N ILE A 188 -9.56 -16.98 -1.24
CA ILE A 188 -10.63 -16.39 -0.41
C ILE A 188 -11.39 -17.48 0.35
N ALA A 189 -11.81 -18.54 -0.36
CA ALA A 189 -12.55 -19.64 0.27
C ALA A 189 -11.72 -20.36 1.35
N SER A 190 -10.42 -20.51 1.12
CA SER A 190 -9.51 -21.21 2.04
C SER A 190 -9.29 -20.40 3.31
N VAL A 191 -9.02 -19.09 3.21
CA VAL A 191 -8.79 -18.25 4.39
C VAL A 191 -10.06 -18.08 5.23
N LEU A 192 -11.25 -18.01 4.60
CA LEU A 192 -12.52 -17.99 5.31
C LEU A 192 -12.78 -19.30 6.07
N GLN A 193 -12.49 -20.45 5.47
CA GLN A 193 -12.63 -21.75 6.14
C GLN A 193 -11.64 -21.90 7.31
N LEU A 194 -10.40 -21.43 7.14
CA LEU A 194 -9.43 -21.35 8.24
C LEU A 194 -9.90 -20.43 9.36
N ALA A 195 -10.69 -19.40 9.03
CA ALA A 195 -11.35 -18.51 9.99
C ALA A 195 -12.66 -19.10 10.60
N GLY A 196 -13.02 -20.35 10.26
CA GLY A 196 -14.17 -21.06 10.84
C GLY A 196 -15.46 -21.02 10.02
N TYR A 197 -15.45 -20.52 8.78
CA TYR A 197 -16.61 -20.62 7.89
C TYR A 197 -16.82 -22.07 7.46
N SER A 198 -18.08 -22.49 7.32
CA SER A 198 -18.38 -23.73 6.59
C SER A 198 -18.01 -23.59 5.11
N ALA A 199 -17.83 -24.71 4.41
CA ALA A 199 -17.55 -24.70 2.98
C ALA A 199 -18.64 -23.96 2.18
N GLU A 200 -19.91 -24.11 2.58
CA GLU A 200 -21.05 -23.44 1.96
C GLU A 200 -21.03 -21.93 2.22
N GLN A 201 -20.73 -21.51 3.45
CA GLN A 201 -20.62 -20.09 3.80
C GLN A 201 -19.47 -19.43 3.04
N ALA A 202 -18.30 -20.08 2.99
CA ALA A 202 -17.15 -19.59 2.24
C ALA A 202 -17.46 -19.49 0.74
N ALA A 203 -18.08 -20.51 0.15
CA ALA A 203 -18.47 -20.49 -1.25
C ALA A 203 -19.47 -19.37 -1.59
N ALA A 204 -20.40 -19.07 -0.69
CA ALA A 204 -21.35 -17.95 -0.84
C ALA A 204 -20.68 -16.57 -0.68
N ALA A 205 -19.67 -16.46 0.18
CA ALA A 205 -18.95 -15.21 0.44
C ALA A 205 -18.02 -14.79 -0.71
N VAL A 206 -17.37 -15.75 -1.37
CA VAL A 206 -16.42 -15.50 -2.48
C VAL A 206 -16.96 -14.53 -3.55
N PRO A 207 -18.14 -14.75 -4.17
CA PRO A 207 -18.64 -13.84 -5.19
C PRO A 207 -19.03 -12.46 -4.64
N VAL A 208 -19.42 -12.36 -3.36
CA VAL A 208 -19.71 -11.08 -2.69
C VAL A 208 -18.43 -10.25 -2.58
N ILE A 209 -17.37 -10.86 -2.06
CA ILE A 209 -16.06 -10.23 -1.87
C ILE A 209 -15.49 -9.78 -3.21
N ILE A 210 -15.40 -10.69 -4.20
CA ILE A 210 -14.83 -10.39 -5.52
C ILE A 210 -15.58 -9.26 -6.22
N ARG A 211 -16.92 -9.32 -6.23
CA ARG A 211 -17.76 -8.28 -6.86
C ARG A 211 -17.55 -6.92 -6.20
N PHE A 212 -17.43 -6.90 -4.88
CA PHE A 212 -17.18 -5.68 -4.15
C PHE A 212 -15.79 -5.10 -4.46
N GLU A 213 -14.74 -5.92 -4.44
CA GLU A 213 -13.38 -5.47 -4.76
C GLU A 213 -13.25 -4.95 -6.19
N LEU A 214 -13.90 -5.60 -7.17
CA LEU A 214 -13.96 -5.10 -8.55
C LEU A 214 -14.68 -3.74 -8.65
N SER A 215 -15.78 -3.58 -7.89
CA SER A 215 -16.52 -2.31 -7.83
C SER A 215 -15.68 -1.20 -7.19
N LEU A 216 -14.97 -1.53 -6.11
CA LEU A 216 -14.09 -0.60 -5.41
C LEU A 216 -12.89 -0.22 -6.29
N ALA A 217 -12.28 -1.17 -6.98
CA ALA A 217 -11.22 -0.92 -7.95
C ALA A 217 -11.68 0.05 -9.06
N GLY A 218 -12.90 -0.16 -9.59
CA GLY A 218 -13.52 0.77 -10.55
C GLY A 218 -13.75 2.19 -9.99
N ALA A 219 -13.89 2.33 -8.67
CA ALA A 219 -13.99 3.63 -8.02
C ALA A 219 -12.64 4.38 -7.97
N THR A 220 -11.52 3.65 -7.88
CA THR A 220 -10.16 4.24 -7.83
C THR A 220 -9.66 4.81 -9.16
N VAL A 221 -10.28 4.45 -10.28
CA VAL A 221 -9.91 4.95 -11.61
C VAL A 221 -10.21 6.45 -11.69
N ARG A 222 -9.15 7.27 -11.72
CA ARG A 222 -9.24 8.73 -11.85
C ARG A 222 -9.89 9.14 -13.16
N LYS A 223 -10.70 10.19 -13.14
CA LYS A 223 -11.20 10.78 -14.39
C LYS A 223 -10.06 11.50 -15.10
N ARG A 224 -10.10 11.50 -16.43
CA ARG A 224 -9.12 12.22 -17.28
C ARG A 224 -9.17 13.74 -17.06
N GLU A 225 -10.27 14.24 -16.52
CA GLU A 225 -10.43 15.64 -16.10
C GLU A 225 -9.62 15.97 -14.82
N ASP A 226 -9.46 15.02 -13.90
CA ASP A 226 -8.72 15.19 -12.63
C ASP A 226 -7.21 15.43 -12.85
N THR A 227 -6.70 15.13 -14.04
CA THR A 227 -5.28 15.25 -14.41
C THR A 227 -4.94 16.57 -15.12
N LYS A 228 -5.93 17.42 -15.42
CA LYS A 228 -5.75 18.59 -16.31
C LYS A 228 -5.94 19.95 -15.65
N ALA A 229 -6.52 20.03 -14.46
CA ALA A 229 -6.78 21.31 -13.81
C ALA A 229 -5.60 21.74 -12.92
N VAL A 230 -5.27 23.04 -12.96
CA VAL A 230 -4.44 23.69 -11.93
C VAL A 230 -5.34 23.84 -10.69
N VAL A 231 -5.47 22.76 -9.93
CA VAL A 231 -6.32 22.70 -8.72
C VAL A 231 -5.46 23.08 -7.51
N PRO A 232 -6.02 23.70 -6.45
CA PRO A 232 -5.39 23.64 -5.12
C PRO A 232 -4.92 22.21 -4.79
N ALA A 233 -3.84 22.09 -4.01
CA ALA A 233 -3.20 20.80 -3.76
C ALA A 233 -4.16 19.70 -3.24
N TYR A 234 -5.26 20.09 -2.60
CA TYR A 234 -6.34 19.22 -2.15
C TYR A 234 -7.63 20.03 -1.94
N THR A 235 -8.77 19.35 -1.88
CA THR A 235 -10.03 19.87 -1.33
C THR A 235 -10.17 19.40 0.11
N SER A 236 -10.59 20.27 1.03
CA SER A 236 -10.79 19.93 2.43
C SER A 236 -12.23 20.19 2.89
N PHE A 237 -12.69 19.38 3.82
CA PHE A 237 -13.99 19.51 4.48
C PHE A 237 -13.81 19.35 5.98
N THR A 238 -14.60 20.07 6.77
CA THR A 238 -14.67 19.87 8.22
C THR A 238 -15.20 18.49 8.57
N PHE A 239 -14.95 18.02 9.79
CA PHE A 239 -15.54 16.76 10.28
C PHE A 239 -17.07 16.76 10.21
N HIS A 240 -17.70 17.89 10.49
CA HIS A 240 -19.15 18.04 10.38
C HIS A 240 -19.66 17.89 8.95
N GLU A 241 -19.04 18.59 8.00
CA GLU A 241 -19.40 18.51 6.58
C GLU A 241 -19.20 17.09 6.03
N LEU A 242 -18.14 16.41 6.44
CA LEU A 242 -17.87 15.02 6.04
C LEU A 242 -18.90 14.05 6.60
N ASP A 243 -19.38 14.28 7.81
CA ASP A 243 -20.45 13.45 8.39
C ASP A 243 -21.78 13.59 7.65
N GLN A 244 -22.05 14.76 7.08
CA GLN A 244 -23.23 14.99 6.25
C GLN A 244 -23.05 14.45 4.82
N LYS A 245 -21.85 14.64 4.25
CA LYS A 245 -21.58 14.29 2.85
C LYS A 245 -21.34 12.79 2.67
N TYR A 246 -20.54 12.20 3.55
CA TYR A 246 -20.14 10.78 3.51
C TYR A 246 -20.41 10.08 4.84
N PRO A 247 -21.68 10.03 5.31
CA PRO A 247 -22.03 9.50 6.62
C PRO A 247 -21.60 8.03 6.83
N LEU A 248 -21.58 7.22 5.77
CA LEU A 248 -21.22 5.81 5.85
C LEU A 248 -19.72 5.57 5.65
N LEU A 249 -19.04 6.36 4.81
CA LEU A 249 -17.62 6.17 4.52
C LEU A 249 -16.71 6.93 5.50
N VAL A 250 -16.73 8.27 5.46
CA VAL A 250 -15.80 9.09 6.26
C VAL A 250 -16.39 9.41 7.63
N GLY A 251 -17.70 9.67 7.70
CA GLY A 251 -18.39 9.99 8.95
C GLY A 251 -18.32 8.84 9.97
N SER A 252 -18.52 7.60 9.53
CA SER A 252 -18.38 6.40 10.37
C SER A 252 -16.94 6.23 10.89
N TRP A 253 -15.93 6.45 10.04
CA TRP A 253 -14.51 6.42 10.41
C TRP A 253 -14.18 7.47 11.47
N LEU A 254 -14.65 8.71 11.29
CA LEU A 254 -14.47 9.81 12.23
C LEU A 254 -15.10 9.48 13.60
N LYS A 255 -16.34 8.97 13.60
CA LYS A 255 -17.03 8.52 14.82
C LYS A 255 -16.28 7.38 15.51
N GLY A 256 -15.85 6.36 14.77
CA GLY A 256 -15.13 5.20 15.29
C GLY A 256 -13.79 5.56 15.94
N ASN A 257 -13.14 6.62 15.45
CA ASN A 257 -11.88 7.13 15.98
C ASN A 257 -12.03 8.30 16.96
N GLY A 258 -13.25 8.63 17.39
CA GLY A 258 -13.51 9.58 18.47
C GLY A 258 -13.48 11.06 18.06
N PHE A 259 -13.53 11.37 16.76
CA PHE A 259 -13.60 12.75 16.29
C PHE A 259 -15.00 13.35 16.51
N ASN A 260 -15.05 14.63 16.88
CA ASN A 260 -16.32 15.33 17.10
C ASN A 260 -16.94 15.82 15.78
N VAL A 261 -17.89 15.06 15.25
CA VAL A 261 -18.62 15.39 14.01
C VAL A 261 -19.82 16.34 14.21
N ARG A 262 -20.15 16.69 15.46
CA ARG A 262 -21.30 17.55 15.79
C ARG A 262 -20.93 19.02 15.89
N ASP A 263 -19.65 19.34 16.04
CA ASP A 263 -19.18 20.71 16.11
C ASP A 263 -19.24 21.36 14.73
N LYS A 264 -20.19 22.27 14.56
CA LYS A 264 -20.37 23.05 13.33
C LYS A 264 -19.33 24.16 13.19
N SER A 265 -18.74 24.59 14.29
CA SER A 265 -17.78 25.70 14.30
C SER A 265 -16.39 25.23 13.89
N GLY A 266 -16.02 23.98 14.21
CA GLY A 266 -14.78 23.31 13.83
C GLY A 266 -13.52 24.02 14.32
N GLY A 267 -12.61 23.30 14.97
CA GLY A 267 -11.25 23.82 15.21
C GLY A 267 -10.51 24.12 13.90
N ALA A 268 -9.47 24.95 13.96
CA ALA A 268 -8.63 25.30 12.80
C ALA A 268 -7.94 24.08 12.12
N THR A 269 -7.99 22.91 12.77
CA THR A 269 -7.43 21.63 12.32
C THR A 269 -8.48 20.54 12.12
N ASP A 270 -9.77 20.85 12.29
CA ASP A 270 -10.83 19.86 12.32
C ASP A 270 -11.38 19.58 10.92
N TRP A 271 -10.48 19.19 10.04
CA TRP A 271 -10.77 18.92 8.63
C TRP A 271 -9.95 17.75 8.09
N VAL A 272 -10.46 17.14 7.02
CA VAL A 272 -9.76 16.11 6.24
C VAL A 272 -9.58 16.60 4.80
N GLY A 273 -8.37 16.47 4.27
CA GLY A 273 -8.02 16.81 2.90
C GLY A 273 -8.13 15.61 1.96
N PHE A 274 -8.48 15.87 0.70
CA PHE A 274 -8.65 14.87 -0.36
C PHE A 274 -8.05 15.36 -1.67
N TYR A 275 -7.23 14.51 -2.30
CA TYR A 275 -6.62 14.79 -3.61
C TYR A 275 -7.56 14.54 -4.78
N SER A 276 -8.56 13.67 -4.58
CA SER A 276 -9.66 13.44 -5.52
C SER A 276 -10.88 13.00 -4.74
N LEU A 277 -12.05 13.54 -5.09
CA LEU A 277 -13.32 13.17 -4.46
C LEU A 277 -13.99 11.99 -5.17
N SER A 278 -13.59 11.66 -6.41
CA SER A 278 -14.30 10.66 -7.22
C SER A 278 -14.35 9.29 -6.57
N TYR A 279 -13.31 8.90 -5.82
CA TYR A 279 -13.33 7.64 -5.08
C TYR A 279 -14.38 7.70 -3.96
N PHE A 280 -14.34 8.73 -3.12
CA PHE A 280 -15.20 8.87 -1.95
C PHE A 280 -16.68 8.99 -2.34
N ASP A 281 -17.00 9.76 -3.39
CA ASP A 281 -18.38 9.87 -3.91
C ASP A 281 -18.93 8.50 -4.37
N LYS A 282 -18.12 7.74 -5.11
CA LYS A 282 -18.53 6.41 -5.63
C LYS A 282 -18.61 5.37 -4.50
N THR A 283 -17.65 5.37 -3.59
CA THR A 283 -17.61 4.40 -2.49
C THR A 283 -18.72 4.65 -1.47
N GLU A 284 -19.04 5.90 -1.15
CA GLU A 284 -20.21 6.23 -0.32
C GLU A 284 -21.51 5.68 -0.94
N ALA A 285 -21.68 5.83 -2.26
CA ALA A 285 -22.84 5.27 -2.97
C ALA A 285 -22.82 3.73 -2.99
N LEU A 286 -21.65 3.11 -3.16
CA LEU A 286 -21.49 1.66 -3.11
C LEU A 286 -21.87 1.10 -1.74
N LEU A 287 -21.42 1.73 -0.65
CA LEU A 287 -21.76 1.34 0.72
C LEU A 287 -23.26 1.45 0.99
N LYS A 288 -23.92 2.51 0.52
CA LYS A 288 -25.39 2.68 0.63
C LYS A 288 -26.17 1.58 -0.09
N ASN A 289 -25.64 1.09 -1.20
CA ASN A 289 -26.30 0.10 -2.05
C ASN A 289 -25.91 -1.35 -1.72
N THR A 290 -25.03 -1.57 -0.74
CA THR A 290 -24.61 -2.91 -0.32
C THR A 290 -25.38 -3.30 0.94
N SER A 291 -25.88 -4.54 1.00
CA SER A 291 -26.63 -5.03 2.16
C SER A 291 -25.73 -5.09 3.40
N LEU A 292 -26.32 -5.01 4.60
CA LEU A 292 -25.58 -5.17 5.86
C LEU A 292 -24.83 -6.52 5.92
N GLU A 293 -25.46 -7.60 5.46
CA GLU A 293 -24.86 -8.94 5.45
C GLU A 293 -23.67 -9.03 4.49
N ASP A 294 -23.78 -8.45 3.29
CA ASP A 294 -22.67 -8.41 2.33
C ASP A 294 -21.52 -7.57 2.89
N LEU A 295 -21.81 -6.39 3.47
CA LEU A 295 -20.79 -5.55 4.10
C LEU A 295 -20.12 -6.25 5.27
N ARG A 296 -20.87 -7.00 6.09
CA ARG A 296 -20.30 -7.78 7.20
C ARG A 296 -19.33 -8.82 6.68
N THR A 297 -19.71 -9.54 5.62
CA THR A 297 -18.85 -10.51 4.94
C THR A 297 -17.56 -9.87 4.44
N ILE A 298 -17.65 -8.67 3.86
CA ILE A 298 -16.49 -7.94 3.33
C ILE A 298 -15.57 -7.46 4.45
N VAL A 299 -16.11 -6.83 5.50
CA VAL A 299 -15.32 -6.34 6.64
C VAL A 299 -14.65 -7.51 7.37
N GLU A 300 -15.35 -8.62 7.53
CA GLU A 300 -14.79 -9.82 8.15
C GLU A 300 -13.67 -10.44 7.29
N TYR A 301 -13.83 -10.50 5.96
CA TYR A 301 -12.74 -10.90 5.07
C TYR A 301 -11.53 -9.95 5.15
N LYS A 302 -11.75 -8.63 5.26
CA LYS A 302 -10.66 -7.66 5.41
C LYS A 302 -9.88 -7.88 6.71
N LEU A 303 -10.57 -8.21 7.79
CA LEU A 303 -9.94 -8.61 9.05
C LEU A 303 -9.11 -9.90 8.92
N ILE A 304 -9.63 -10.90 8.21
CA ILE A 304 -8.97 -12.21 8.03
C ILE A 304 -7.74 -12.12 7.11
N HIS A 305 -7.82 -11.27 6.08
CA HIS A 305 -6.78 -11.14 5.06
C HIS A 305 -5.57 -10.32 5.52
N ALA A 306 -5.80 -9.33 6.39
CA ALA A 306 -4.77 -8.40 6.86
C ALA A 306 -3.68 -9.08 7.71
#